data_AF-A0A8T1FHQ9-F1
#
_entry.id   AF-A0A8T1FHQ9-F1
#
_cell.length_a   1.000
_cell.length_b   1.000
_cell.length_c   1.000
_cell.angle_alpha   90.00
_cell.angle_beta   90.00
_cell.angle_gamma   90.00
#
_symmetry.space_group_name_H-M   'P 1'
#
loop_
_entity.id
_entity.type
_entity.pdbx_description
1 polymer ?
#
loop_
_entity_poly.entity_id
_entity_poly.type
_entity_poly.pdbx_seq_one_letter_code
_entity_poly.pdbx_strand_id
1 'polypeptide(L)'
;MVSMMPTRDILAVKQKAKKKTRRAVFDLVTSTELVPQLKKAIKVLKSIGVNLKRLEKDYKPISSVYKLFLDLPSEMQSVGLTAAELKSVKAVVKVRFDCVYDDAHGLSYLLDRYMGEGMGMATRTGVEAFLESCEEAMPVRKSKRTKAQAKALPVIKPKGL
;
A
#
# COMPACT_ATOMS: atom_id res chain seq x y z
N MET A 1 -21.71 36.87 7.63
CA MET A 1 -21.84 36.92 9.11
C MET A 1 -22.14 35.52 9.62
N VAL A 2 -21.20 34.89 10.33
CA VAL A 2 -21.46 33.62 11.01
C VAL A 2 -22.21 33.97 12.31
N SER A 3 -23.50 33.64 12.37
CA SER A 3 -24.31 33.82 13.58
C SER A 3 -23.78 32.87 14.67
N MET A 4 -23.21 33.44 15.73
CA MET A 4 -22.73 32.69 16.88
C MET A 4 -23.95 32.30 17.72
N MET A 5 -24.41 31.05 17.60
CA MET A 5 -25.52 30.58 18.44
C MET A 5 -25.13 30.66 19.93
N PRO A 6 -25.99 31.21 20.80
CA PRO A 6 -25.75 31.20 22.23
C PRO A 6 -25.67 29.76 22.75
N THR A 7 -24.67 29.45 23.58
CA THR A 7 -24.46 28.13 24.22
C THR A 7 -25.69 27.58 24.94
N ARG A 8 -26.62 28.45 25.36
CA ARG A 8 -27.89 28.07 26.01
C ARG A 8 -28.85 27.33 25.08
N ASP A 9 -28.86 27.63 23.78
CA ASP A 9 -29.87 27.11 22.85
C ASP A 9 -29.60 25.66 22.41
N ILE A 10 -28.34 25.22 22.44
CA ILE A 10 -27.97 23.83 22.12
C ILE A 10 -28.48 22.86 23.19
N LEU A 11 -28.58 23.32 24.44
CA LEU A 11 -28.91 22.52 25.63
C LEU A 11 -30.36 22.66 26.12
N ALA A 12 -31.12 23.63 25.60
CA ALA A 12 -32.44 24.00 26.10
C ALA A 12 -33.59 23.03 25.73
N VAL A 13 -33.36 22.04 24.86
CA VAL A 13 -34.43 21.16 24.35
C VAL A 13 -34.84 20.08 25.37
N LYS A 14 -36.15 19.96 25.64
CA LYS A 14 -36.75 19.09 26.68
C LYS A 14 -36.74 17.57 26.38
N GLN A 15 -36.33 17.14 25.18
CA GLN A 15 -36.41 15.73 24.75
C GLN A 15 -35.17 14.92 25.20
N LYS A 16 -35.33 14.01 26.18
CA LYS A 16 -34.23 13.27 26.87
C LYS A 16 -33.23 12.59 25.93
N ALA A 17 -33.69 11.88 24.89
CA ALA A 17 -32.80 11.15 23.97
C ALA A 17 -31.91 12.08 23.13
N LYS A 18 -32.44 13.23 22.67
CA LYS A 18 -31.70 14.21 21.88
C LYS A 18 -30.74 15.05 22.74
N LYS A 19 -30.99 15.14 24.05
CA LYS A 19 -30.15 15.90 25.00
C LYS A 19 -28.77 15.26 25.19
N LYS A 20 -28.68 13.93 25.31
CA LYS A 20 -27.39 13.23 25.48
C LYS A 20 -26.50 13.40 24.24
N THR A 21 -27.05 13.19 23.05
CA THR A 21 -26.33 13.36 21.79
C THR A 21 -25.91 14.82 21.57
N ARG A 22 -26.79 15.79 21.82
CA ARG A 22 -26.43 17.22 21.72
C ARG A 22 -25.38 17.63 22.74
N ARG A 23 -25.41 17.07 23.95
CA ARG A 23 -24.37 17.31 24.95
C ARG A 23 -23.02 16.75 24.50
N ALA A 24 -23.00 15.52 23.98
CA ALA A 24 -21.78 14.92 23.43
C ALA A 24 -21.21 15.73 22.24
N VAL A 25 -22.07 16.18 21.33
CA VAL A 25 -21.64 17.04 20.21
C VAL A 25 -21.17 18.40 20.72
N PHE A 26 -21.87 19.01 21.67
CA PHE A 26 -21.46 20.27 22.27
C PHE A 26 -20.08 20.14 22.91
N ASP A 27 -19.91 19.17 23.80
CA ASP A 27 -18.66 18.90 24.51
C ASP A 27 -17.51 18.62 23.52
N LEU A 28 -17.78 17.90 22.42
CA LEU A 28 -16.83 17.65 21.34
C LEU A 28 -16.46 18.95 20.59
N VAL A 29 -17.45 19.76 20.20
CA VAL A 29 -17.25 20.98 19.40
C VAL A 29 -16.56 22.07 20.21
N THR A 30 -16.85 22.16 21.50
CA THR A 30 -16.20 23.09 22.42
C THR A 30 -14.90 22.57 23.02
N SER A 31 -14.54 21.31 22.75
CA SER A 31 -13.30 20.72 23.24
C SER A 31 -12.08 21.44 22.65
N THR A 32 -11.10 21.72 23.50
CA THR A 32 -9.78 22.23 23.09
C THR A 32 -9.04 21.25 22.19
N GLU A 33 -9.40 19.96 22.23
CA GLU A 33 -8.74 18.88 21.49
C GLU A 33 -9.23 18.70 20.06
N LEU A 34 -10.39 19.26 19.69
CA LEU A 34 -10.98 19.07 18.36
C LEU A 34 -10.05 19.58 17.25
N VAL A 35 -9.55 20.81 17.40
CA VAL A 35 -8.68 21.44 16.39
C VAL A 35 -7.33 20.72 16.27
N PRO A 36 -6.62 20.36 17.37
CA PRO A 36 -5.45 19.48 17.33
C PRO A 36 -5.71 18.14 16.63
N GLN A 37 -6.83 17.46 16.94
CA GLN A 37 -7.19 16.19 16.31
C GLN A 37 -7.44 16.34 14.80
N LEU A 38 -8.15 17.40 14.37
CA LEU A 38 -8.35 17.71 12.95
C LEU A 38 -7.03 17.98 12.24
N LYS A 39 -6.13 18.78 12.84
CA LYS A 39 -4.80 19.05 12.28
C LYS A 39 -4.00 17.75 12.11
N LYS A 40 -4.10 16.83 13.07
CA LYS A 40 -3.45 15.52 13.02
C LYS A 40 -4.04 14.64 11.93
N ALA A 41 -5.37 14.58 11.82
CA ALA A 41 -6.05 13.84 10.76
C ALA A 41 -5.64 14.35 9.36
N ILE A 42 -5.56 15.67 9.16
CA ILE A 42 -5.08 16.26 7.91
C ILE A 42 -3.66 15.80 7.57
N LYS A 43 -2.76 15.70 8.55
CA LYS A 43 -1.39 15.20 8.31
C LYS A 43 -1.40 13.73 7.86
N VAL A 44 -2.21 12.88 8.50
CA VAL A 44 -2.38 11.47 8.10
C VAL A 44 -2.96 11.37 6.68
N LEU A 45 -3.99 12.15 6.36
CA LEU A 45 -4.56 12.16 5.00
C LEU A 45 -3.57 12.68 3.96
N LYS A 46 -2.71 13.65 4.30
CA LYS A 46 -1.70 14.17 3.39
C LYS A 46 -0.67 13.11 3.00
N SER A 47 -0.15 12.33 3.95
CA SER A 47 0.81 11.26 3.63
C SER A 47 0.18 10.17 2.76
N ILE A 48 -1.07 9.80 3.03
CA ILE A 48 -1.82 8.88 2.15
C ILE A 48 -2.03 9.49 0.75
N GLY A 49 -2.42 10.77 0.67
CA GLY A 49 -2.66 11.44 -0.60
C GLY A 49 -1.40 11.58 -1.47
N VAL A 50 -0.22 11.78 -0.87
CA VAL A 50 1.06 11.77 -1.60
C VAL A 50 1.31 10.40 -2.22
N ASN A 51 1.05 9.33 -1.48
CA ASN A 51 1.21 7.96 -1.94
C ASN A 51 0.23 7.58 -3.05
N LEU A 52 -1.03 8.02 -2.97
CA LEU A 52 -2.01 7.81 -4.05
C LEU A 52 -1.58 8.52 -5.34
N LYS A 53 -1.12 9.78 -5.25
CA LYS A 53 -0.60 10.52 -6.41
C LYS A 53 0.63 9.87 -7.04
N ARG A 54 1.45 9.15 -6.25
CA ARG A 54 2.60 8.38 -6.76
C ARG A 54 2.16 7.16 -7.58
N LEU A 55 0.97 6.63 -7.35
CA LEU A 55 0.41 5.48 -8.07
C LEU A 55 -0.43 5.91 -9.27
N GLU A 56 -1.01 7.11 -9.23
CA GLU A 56 -1.89 7.65 -10.29
C GLU A 56 -1.14 8.10 -11.56
N LYS A 57 0.17 8.37 -11.45
CA LYS A 57 0.99 8.79 -12.60
C LYS A 57 1.64 7.59 -13.30
N ASP A 58 1.17 7.32 -14.52
CA ASP A 58 1.69 6.35 -15.51
C ASP A 58 1.76 4.89 -15.04
N TYR A 59 1.98 3.98 -16.00
CA TYR A 59 2.07 2.54 -15.78
C TYR A 59 3.11 2.20 -14.70
N LYS A 60 2.63 1.99 -13.47
CA LYS A 60 3.45 1.61 -12.32
C LYS A 60 3.45 0.09 -12.21
N PRO A 61 4.64 -0.55 -12.16
CA PRO A 61 4.69 -1.99 -11.94
C PRO A 61 4.10 -2.31 -10.57
N ILE A 62 3.45 -3.46 -10.48
CA ILE A 62 2.76 -3.95 -9.28
C ILE A 62 3.71 -4.01 -8.07
N SER A 63 4.99 -4.25 -8.31
CA SER A 63 6.09 -4.16 -7.33
C SER A 63 6.20 -2.79 -6.62
N SER A 64 5.86 -1.68 -7.29
CA SER A 64 5.88 -0.35 -6.67
C SER A 64 4.78 -0.17 -5.64
N VAL A 65 3.65 -0.86 -5.82
CA VAL A 65 2.57 -0.89 -4.82
C VAL A 65 3.06 -1.61 -3.57
N TYR A 66 3.80 -2.72 -3.73
CA TYR A 66 4.39 -3.43 -2.61
C TYR A 66 5.29 -2.56 -1.74
N LYS A 67 6.24 -1.88 -2.38
CA LYS A 67 7.20 -1.02 -1.70
C LYS A 67 6.49 0.07 -0.89
N LEU A 68 5.43 0.64 -1.44
CA LEU A 68 4.63 1.68 -0.81
C LEU A 68 3.97 1.19 0.48
N PHE A 69 3.45 -0.04 0.51
CA PHE A 69 2.88 -0.61 1.74
C PHE A 69 3.94 -0.93 2.80
N LEU A 70 5.17 -1.29 2.40
CA LEU A 70 6.28 -1.47 3.35
C LEU A 70 6.73 -0.15 3.98
N ASP A 71 6.72 0.94 3.21
CA ASP A 71 7.18 2.25 3.67
C ASP A 71 6.08 3.01 4.44
N LEU A 72 4.79 2.72 4.19
CA LEU A 72 3.68 3.43 4.82
C LEU A 72 3.73 3.44 6.36
N PRO A 73 4.03 2.33 7.07
CA PRO A 73 4.17 2.34 8.53
C PRO A 73 5.29 3.24 9.07
N SER A 74 6.38 3.44 8.33
CA SER A 74 7.48 4.33 8.74
C SER A 74 7.13 5.79 8.44
N GLU A 75 6.50 6.05 7.29
CA GLU A 75 5.96 7.37 6.96
C GLU A 75 4.93 7.82 8.01
N MET A 76 4.09 6.92 8.53
CA MET A 76 3.11 7.25 9.57
C MET A 76 3.72 7.54 10.95
N GLN A 77 4.94 7.06 11.24
CA GLN A 77 5.65 7.43 12.46
C GLN A 77 6.04 8.92 12.46
N SER A 78 6.36 9.46 11.27
CA SER A 78 6.73 10.87 11.11
C SER A 78 5.58 11.86 11.35
N VAL A 79 4.34 11.38 11.42
CA VAL A 79 3.12 12.20 11.54
C VAL A 79 2.85 12.69 12.98
N GLY A 80 3.55 12.14 13.98
CA GLY A 80 3.34 12.49 15.40
C GLY A 80 2.11 11.80 16.01
N LEU A 81 1.86 10.55 15.61
CA LEU A 81 0.85 9.70 16.23
C LEU A 81 1.32 9.21 17.61
N THR A 82 0.38 9.01 18.53
CA THR A 82 0.65 8.30 19.79
C THR A 82 0.96 6.83 19.50
N ALA A 83 1.58 6.14 20.45
CA ALA A 83 1.88 4.71 20.31
C ALA A 83 0.61 3.87 20.03
N ALA A 84 -0.51 4.21 20.67
CA ALA A 84 -1.79 3.51 20.48
C ALA A 84 -2.36 3.72 19.06
N GLU A 85 -2.38 4.96 18.57
CA GLU A 85 -2.86 5.25 17.21
C GLU A 85 -1.94 4.65 16.15
N LEU A 86 -0.62 4.70 16.35
CA LEU A 86 0.33 4.08 15.44
C LEU A 86 0.14 2.57 15.37
N LYS A 87 -0.13 1.91 16.52
CA LYS A 87 -0.46 0.48 16.56
C LYS A 87 -1.72 0.19 15.73
N SER A 88 -2.76 1.00 15.87
CA SER A 88 -3.99 0.88 15.08
C SER A 88 -3.74 1.08 13.58
N VAL A 89 -2.94 2.07 13.20
CA VAL A 89 -2.57 2.31 11.79
C VAL A 89 -1.79 1.12 11.24
N LYS A 90 -0.78 0.62 11.96
CA LYS A 90 -0.03 -0.58 11.56
C LYS A 90 -0.93 -1.79 11.37
N ALA A 91 -1.90 -1.99 12.27
CA ALA A 91 -2.87 -3.08 12.14
C ALA A 91 -3.74 -2.92 10.88
N VAL A 92 -4.26 -1.73 10.60
CA VAL A 92 -5.06 -1.46 9.39
C VAL A 92 -4.23 -1.65 8.13
N VAL A 93 -2.99 -1.12 8.09
CA VAL A 93 -2.07 -1.30 6.97
C VAL A 93 -1.79 -2.78 6.74
N LYS A 94 -1.54 -3.55 7.80
CA LYS A 94 -1.33 -5.00 7.71
C LYS A 94 -2.56 -5.72 7.16
N VAL A 95 -3.76 -5.45 7.68
CA VAL A 95 -4.99 -6.09 7.18
C VAL A 95 -5.24 -5.76 5.70
N ARG A 96 -4.98 -4.51 5.29
CA ARG A 96 -5.13 -4.11 3.88
C ARG A 96 -4.06 -4.71 3.00
N PHE A 97 -2.84 -4.78 3.49
CA PHE A 97 -1.73 -5.43 2.83
C PHE A 97 -2.04 -6.91 2.60
N ASP A 98 -2.41 -7.66 3.66
CA ASP A 98 -2.79 -9.07 3.59
C ASP A 98 -4.01 -9.31 2.67
N CYS A 99 -4.93 -8.35 2.56
CA CYS A 99 -6.12 -8.43 1.69
C CYS A 99 -5.81 -8.20 0.20
N VAL A 100 -4.85 -7.33 -0.11
CA VAL A 100 -4.41 -7.03 -1.48
C VAL A 100 -3.31 -8.01 -1.92
N TYR A 101 -2.70 -8.70 -0.95
CA TYR A 101 -1.69 -9.72 -1.20
C TYR A 101 -2.29 -10.98 -1.79
N ASP A 102 -2.09 -11.11 -3.09
CA ASP A 102 -2.14 -12.39 -3.79
C ASP A 102 -0.72 -12.71 -4.26
N ASP A 103 -0.40 -13.99 -4.48
CA ASP A 103 0.97 -14.47 -4.73
C ASP A 103 1.65 -13.74 -5.90
N ALA A 104 0.87 -13.27 -6.86
CA ALA A 104 1.30 -12.44 -8.00
C ALA A 104 2.00 -11.12 -7.59
N HIS A 105 1.56 -10.45 -6.53
CA HIS A 105 2.17 -9.19 -6.06
C HIS A 105 3.53 -9.44 -5.44
N GLY A 106 3.67 -10.52 -4.66
CA GLY A 106 4.95 -10.95 -4.09
C GLY A 106 5.93 -11.42 -5.13
N LEU A 107 5.46 -12.19 -6.11
CA LEU A 107 6.24 -12.55 -7.28
C LEU A 107 6.75 -11.32 -8.03
N SER A 108 5.87 -10.36 -8.30
CA SER A 108 6.27 -9.15 -9.02
C SER A 108 7.33 -8.36 -8.25
N TYR A 109 7.25 -8.32 -6.92
CA TYR A 109 8.23 -7.60 -6.10
C TYR A 109 9.55 -8.38 -5.95
N LEU A 110 9.48 -9.71 -5.88
CA LEU A 110 10.65 -10.59 -5.84
C LEU A 110 11.42 -10.60 -7.16
N LEU A 111 10.72 -10.56 -8.29
CA LEU A 111 11.31 -10.63 -9.63
C LEU A 111 11.67 -9.27 -10.23
N ASP A 112 11.13 -8.17 -9.71
CA ASP A 112 11.47 -6.82 -10.15
C ASP A 112 12.73 -6.29 -9.44
N ARG A 113 13.13 -5.05 -9.74
CA ARG A 113 14.30 -4.32 -9.22
C ARG A 113 14.48 -4.30 -7.69
N TYR A 114 13.46 -4.70 -6.93
CA TYR A 114 13.49 -4.74 -5.47
C TYR A 114 13.97 -6.07 -4.90
N MET A 115 13.99 -7.15 -5.70
CA MET A 115 14.55 -8.45 -5.33
C MET A 115 14.04 -9.02 -3.97
N GLY A 116 12.81 -8.66 -3.58
CA GLY A 116 12.25 -9.07 -2.29
C GLY A 116 12.81 -8.34 -1.07
N GLU A 117 13.47 -7.19 -1.22
CA GLU A 117 13.99 -6.40 -0.10
C GLU A 117 12.88 -6.02 0.89
N GLY A 118 13.07 -6.37 2.17
CA GLY A 118 12.09 -6.12 3.24
C GLY A 118 10.92 -7.11 3.30
N MET A 119 10.89 -8.15 2.45
CA MET A 119 9.94 -9.24 2.59
C MET A 119 10.29 -10.10 3.82
N GLY A 120 9.27 -10.45 4.62
CA GLY A 120 9.43 -11.41 5.70
C GLY A 120 9.74 -12.81 5.16
N MET A 121 10.56 -13.58 5.87
CA MET A 121 10.96 -14.94 5.50
C MET A 121 9.77 -15.83 5.11
N ALA A 122 8.71 -15.86 5.93
CA ALA A 122 7.53 -16.66 5.66
C ALA A 122 6.81 -16.25 4.35
N THR A 123 6.72 -14.96 4.07
CA THR A 123 6.12 -14.44 2.83
C THR A 123 6.98 -14.80 1.63
N ARG A 124 8.31 -14.67 1.76
CA ARG A 124 9.24 -15.02 0.70
C ARG A 124 9.17 -16.50 0.33
N THR A 125 9.19 -17.38 1.33
CA THR A 125 9.06 -18.83 1.11
C THR A 125 7.72 -19.19 0.44
N GLY A 126 6.61 -18.54 0.82
CA GLY A 126 5.33 -18.75 0.16
C GLY A 126 5.34 -18.35 -1.33
N VAL A 127 5.93 -17.20 -1.65
CA VAL A 127 6.08 -16.72 -3.03
C VAL A 127 7.00 -17.61 -3.86
N GLU A 128 8.10 -18.08 -3.28
CA GLU A 128 9.02 -19.03 -3.92
C GLU A 128 8.34 -20.37 -4.20
N ALA A 129 7.56 -20.91 -3.24
CA ALA A 129 6.77 -22.12 -3.45
C ALA A 129 5.69 -21.95 -4.53
N PHE A 130 5.07 -20.77 -4.60
CA PHE A 130 4.12 -20.46 -5.67
C PHE A 130 4.81 -20.36 -7.05
N LEU A 131 6.04 -19.81 -7.12
CA LEU A 131 6.83 -19.81 -8.36
C LEU A 131 7.16 -21.23 -8.83
N GLU A 132 7.54 -22.12 -7.91
CA GLU A 132 7.79 -23.54 -8.20
C GLU A 132 6.50 -24.22 -8.73
N SER A 133 5.34 -23.93 -8.14
CA SER A 133 4.06 -24.47 -8.61
C SER A 133 3.66 -23.97 -10.02
N CYS A 134 4.07 -22.76 -10.38
CA CYS A 134 3.89 -22.22 -11.73
C CYS A 134 4.79 -22.93 -12.76
N GLU A 135 5.97 -23.38 -12.35
CA GLU A 135 6.88 -24.15 -13.20
C GLU A 135 6.31 -25.55 -13.50
N GLU A 136 5.69 -26.20 -12.52
CA GLU A 136 5.00 -27.49 -12.72
C GLU A 136 3.74 -27.38 -13.59
N ALA A 137 3.03 -26.26 -13.52
CA ALA A 137 1.81 -26.01 -14.31
C ALA A 137 2.09 -25.65 -15.78
N MET A 138 3.32 -25.26 -16.13
CA MET A 138 3.71 -25.01 -17.51
C MET A 138 4.33 -26.27 -18.13
N PRO A 139 3.69 -26.93 -19.12
CA PRO A 139 4.38 -27.96 -19.87
C PRO A 139 5.55 -27.30 -20.59
N VAL A 140 6.77 -27.59 -20.10
CA VAL A 140 8.02 -27.23 -20.76
C VAL A 140 7.85 -27.54 -22.23
N ARG A 141 7.69 -26.50 -23.06
CA ARG A 141 7.80 -26.64 -24.52
C ARG A 141 9.25 -27.04 -24.74
N LYS A 142 9.52 -28.35 -24.75
CA LYS A 142 10.78 -28.90 -25.22
C LYS A 142 10.92 -28.41 -26.65
N SER A 143 11.69 -27.33 -26.82
CA SER A 143 12.06 -26.82 -28.12
C SER A 143 12.79 -27.94 -28.83
N LYS A 144 12.09 -28.63 -29.73
CA LYS A 144 12.71 -29.51 -30.71
C LYS A 144 13.54 -28.60 -31.60
N ARG A 145 14.79 -28.32 -31.19
CA ARG A 145 15.84 -27.91 -32.13
C ARG A 145 16.00 -29.08 -33.11
N THR A 146 15.22 -29.03 -34.18
CA THR A 146 15.44 -29.86 -35.36
C THR A 146 16.85 -29.60 -35.84
N LYS A 147 17.64 -30.67 -35.97
CA LYS A 147 19.02 -30.70 -36.52
C LYS A 147 19.06 -30.35 -38.03
N ALA A 148 18.28 -29.37 -38.48
CA ALA A 148 18.17 -28.95 -39.87
C ALA A 148 18.74 -27.55 -40.15
N GLN A 149 19.36 -26.89 -39.16
CA GLN A 149 20.09 -25.63 -39.35
C GLN A 149 21.54 -25.78 -38.88
N ALA A 150 22.27 -26.67 -39.54
CA ALA A 150 23.74 -26.71 -39.49
C ALA A 150 24.34 -26.69 -40.91
N LYS A 151 23.63 -26.10 -41.88
CA LYS A 151 24.07 -26.07 -43.27
C LYS A 151 23.69 -24.75 -43.96
N ALA A 152 24.25 -23.64 -43.46
CA ALA A 152 24.47 -22.42 -44.25
C ALA A 152 25.22 -21.38 -43.39
N LEU A 153 26.54 -21.53 -43.28
CA LEU A 153 27.42 -20.39 -43.09
C LEU A 153 28.47 -20.46 -44.20
N PRO A 154 28.53 -19.49 -45.12
CA PRO A 154 29.64 -19.43 -46.07
C PRO A 154 30.92 -19.09 -45.30
N VAL A 155 31.92 -19.94 -45.48
CA VAL A 155 33.30 -19.74 -45.05
C VAL A 155 33.84 -18.48 -45.74
N ILE A 156 33.97 -17.38 -44.99
CA ILE A 156 34.72 -16.22 -45.45
C ILE A 156 36.20 -16.59 -45.36
N LYS A 157 36.82 -16.85 -46.51
CA LYS A 157 38.27 -17.03 -46.61
C LYS A 157 38.96 -15.67 -46.39
N PRO A 158 40.03 -15.60 -45.59
CA PRO A 158 40.85 -14.40 -45.51
C PRO A 158 41.59 -14.18 -46.83
N LYS A 159 41.43 -13.01 -47.43
CA LYS A 159 42.33 -12.54 -48.49
C LYS A 159 43.54 -11.90 -47.80
N GLY A 160 44.68 -12.56 -47.88
CA GLY A 160 45.97 -11.94 -47.62
C GLY A 160 46.46 -11.23 -48.88
N LEU A 161 46.94 -9.99 -48.69
CA LEU A 161 48.17 -9.40 -49.24
C LEU A 161 48.36 -8.04 -48.58
#